data_AF-A0A899G1L6-F1
#
_entry.id   AF-A0A899G1L6-F1
#
_cell.length_a   1.000
_cell.length_b   1.000
_cell.length_c   1.000
_cell.angle_alpha   90.00
_cell.angle_beta   90.00
_cell.angle_gamma   90.00
#
_symmetry.space_group_name_H-M   'P 1'
#
loop_
_entity.id
_entity.type
_entity.pdbx_description
1 polymer ?
#
loop_
_entity_poly.entity_id
_entity_poly.type
_entity_poly.pdbx_seq_one_letter_code
_entity_poly.pdbx_strand_id
1 'polypeptide(L)'
;MSSQNKPSVSSDRESSLKKNFRPINLSYRDGCMGLLEELNYCRDSTWYLPWKCMEERHAYEKCEYQAFKERIERLEELEKHGKDR
;
A
#
# COMPACT_ATOMS: atom_id res chain seq x y z
N MET A 1 27.85 18.25 -4.87
CA MET A 1 27.69 16.94 -5.52
C MET A 1 27.50 15.89 -4.43
N SER A 2 26.25 15.69 -4.00
CA SER A 2 25.90 14.68 -2.99
C SER A 2 24.58 14.06 -3.41
N SER A 3 24.62 12.87 -3.98
CA SER A 3 23.43 12.07 -4.27
C SER A 3 23.82 10.61 -4.46
N GLN A 4 24.18 9.97 -3.36
CA GLN A 4 24.04 8.52 -3.20
C GLN A 4 23.59 8.26 -1.78
N ASN A 5 22.28 8.31 -1.56
CA ASN A 5 21.60 7.66 -0.44
C ASN A 5 20.20 7.28 -0.94
N LYS A 6 20.16 6.35 -1.91
CA LYS A 6 18.94 5.55 -2.10
C LYS A 6 18.96 4.51 -0.98
N PRO A 7 17.98 4.47 -0.07
CA PRO A 7 17.86 3.32 0.80
C PRO A 7 17.70 2.09 -0.09
N SER A 8 18.71 1.24 -0.04
CA SER A 8 18.72 -0.09 -0.63
C SER A 8 17.48 -0.82 -0.14
N VAL A 9 16.53 -1.07 -1.05
CA VAL A 9 15.54 -2.13 -0.85
C VAL A 9 16.35 -3.38 -0.53
N SER A 10 16.32 -3.77 0.74
CA SER A 10 17.10 -4.87 1.27
C SER A 10 16.63 -6.16 0.62
N SER A 11 17.51 -6.71 -0.19
CA SER A 11 17.40 -7.98 -0.92
C SER A 11 17.57 -9.18 0.01
N ASP A 12 16.85 -9.25 1.12
CA ASP A 12 16.90 -10.41 2.02
C ASP A 12 15.49 -10.76 2.46
N ARG A 13 14.89 -11.79 1.83
CA ARG A 13 14.09 -12.87 2.48
C ARG A 13 13.82 -13.97 1.46
N GLU A 14 14.84 -14.74 1.12
CA GLU A 14 14.60 -16.02 0.45
C GLU A 14 14.10 -17.06 1.48
N SER A 15 12.85 -17.48 1.25
CA SER A 15 12.25 -18.75 1.63
C SER A 15 11.90 -19.01 3.11
N SER A 16 10.60 -19.11 3.36
CA SER A 16 9.95 -20.34 3.89
C SER A 16 8.68 -20.06 4.70
N LEU A 17 7.78 -19.23 4.18
CA LEU A 17 6.36 -19.59 4.18
C LEU A 17 5.90 -19.41 2.75
N LYS A 18 5.52 -20.50 2.07
CA LYS A 18 4.77 -20.42 0.82
C LYS A 18 3.41 -19.79 1.16
N LYS A 19 3.35 -18.47 1.32
CA LYS A 19 2.08 -17.75 1.33
C LYS A 19 1.51 -17.99 -0.05
N ASN A 20 0.34 -18.64 -0.10
CA ASN A 20 -0.34 -18.88 -1.36
C ASN A 20 -0.69 -17.50 -1.93
N PHE A 21 0.08 -17.05 -2.92
CA PHE A 21 -0.13 -15.77 -3.56
C PHE A 21 -1.53 -15.76 -4.17
N ARG A 22 -2.41 -14.95 -3.60
CA ARG A 22 -3.77 -14.75 -4.12
C ARG A 22 -3.72 -13.65 -5.17
N PRO A 23 -4.32 -13.85 -6.36
CA PRO A 23 -4.33 -12.81 -7.37
C PRO A 23 -5.11 -11.59 -6.87
N ILE A 24 -4.42 -10.46 -6.74
CA ILE A 24 -5.03 -9.17 -6.42
C ILE A 24 -5.64 -8.58 -7.69
N ASN A 25 -6.89 -8.10 -7.60
CA ASN A 25 -7.57 -7.42 -8.70
C ASN A 25 -6.76 -6.18 -9.12
N LEU A 26 -6.75 -5.89 -10.42
CA LEU A 26 -5.99 -4.79 -11.01
C LEU A 26 -6.21 -3.44 -10.31
N SER A 27 -7.43 -3.17 -9.83
CA SER A 27 -7.76 -1.92 -9.13
C SER A 27 -7.01 -1.72 -7.82
N TYR A 28 -6.54 -2.79 -7.17
CA TYR A 28 -5.82 -2.72 -5.89
C TYR A 28 -4.30 -2.97 -6.05
N ARG A 29 -3.78 -2.88 -7.28
CA ARG A 29 -2.34 -2.97 -7.55
C ARG A 29 -1.69 -1.60 -7.48
N ASP A 30 -1.86 -0.94 -6.35
CA ASP A 30 -1.33 0.38 -6.04
C ASP A 30 -0.08 0.27 -5.15
N GLY A 31 0.41 1.40 -4.63
CA GLY A 31 1.55 1.41 -3.71
C GLY A 31 1.31 0.64 -2.41
N CYS A 32 0.04 0.46 -2.02
CA CYS A 32 -0.36 -0.21 -0.78
C CYS A 32 -0.61 -1.73 -0.93
N MET A 33 -0.40 -2.32 -2.12
CA MET A 33 -0.75 -3.73 -2.41
C MET A 33 -0.14 -4.76 -1.44
N GLY A 34 1.05 -4.48 -0.89
CA GLY A 34 1.72 -5.39 0.05
C GLY A 34 0.95 -5.58 1.34
N LEU A 35 0.36 -4.51 1.88
CA LEU A 35 -0.47 -4.56 3.09
C LEU A 35 -1.80 -5.29 2.81
N LEU A 36 -2.33 -5.15 1.60
CA LEU A 36 -3.53 -5.86 1.19
C LEU A 36 -3.33 -7.37 1.09
N GLU A 37 -2.15 -7.83 0.66
CA GLU A 37 -1.80 -9.25 0.67
C GLU A 37 -1.80 -9.82 2.10
N GLU A 38 -1.24 -9.10 3.06
CA GLU A 38 -1.23 -9.50 4.48
C GLU A 38 -2.64 -9.54 5.07
N LEU A 39 -3.48 -8.54 4.77
CA LEU A 39 -4.88 -8.52 5.17
C LEU A 39 -5.68 -9.68 4.57
N ASN A 40 -5.47 -9.99 3.29
CA ASN A 40 -6.17 -11.10 2.63
C ASN A 40 -5.73 -12.45 3.18
N TYR A 41 -4.46 -12.61 3.52
CA TYR A 41 -3.97 -13.79 4.24
C TYR A 41 -4.66 -13.94 5.61
N CYS A 42 -4.73 -12.86 6.41
CA CYS A 42 -5.42 -12.88 7.70
C CYS A 42 -6.91 -13.25 7.53
N ARG A 43 -7.60 -12.61 6.57
CA ARG A 43 -9.02 -12.87 6.27
C ARG A 43 -9.28 -14.33 5.90
N ASP A 44 -8.43 -14.92 5.07
CA ASP A 44 -8.57 -16.31 4.68
C ASP A 44 -8.36 -17.26 5.87
N SER A 45 -7.32 -17.01 6.68
CA SER A 45 -7.03 -17.82 7.87
C SER A 45 -8.11 -17.74 8.96
N THR A 46 -8.82 -16.62 9.03
CA THR A 46 -9.83 -16.33 10.07
C THR A 46 -11.25 -16.39 9.53
N TRP A 47 -11.47 -16.87 8.29
CA TRP A 47 -12.79 -17.01 7.68
C TRP A 47 -13.56 -15.68 7.61
N TYR A 48 -12.83 -14.58 7.38
CA TYR A 48 -13.36 -13.22 7.22
C TYR A 48 -14.12 -12.70 8.45
N LEU A 49 -13.77 -13.18 9.65
CA LEU A 49 -14.36 -12.67 10.89
C LEU A 49 -13.98 -11.19 11.13
N PRO A 50 -14.96 -10.30 11.37
CA PRO A 50 -14.72 -8.86 11.34
C PRO A 50 -13.86 -8.32 12.50
N TRP A 51 -13.70 -9.07 13.59
CA TRP A 51 -12.95 -8.65 14.78
C TRP A 51 -11.52 -9.18 14.86
N LYS A 52 -11.05 -9.99 13.90
CA LYS A 52 -9.72 -10.65 13.98
C LYS A 52 -8.60 -9.91 13.25
N CYS A 53 -8.88 -9.29 12.11
CA CYS A 53 -7.86 -8.66 11.25
C CYS A 53 -7.92 -7.12 11.29
N MET A 54 -8.15 -6.55 12.48
CA MET A 54 -8.36 -5.10 12.65
C MET A 54 -7.08 -4.31 12.39
N GLU A 55 -5.93 -4.79 12.86
CA GLU A 55 -4.65 -4.10 12.73
C GLU A 55 -4.18 -4.04 11.28
N GLU A 56 -4.24 -5.17 10.57
CA GLU A 56 -3.88 -5.25 9.15
C GLU A 56 -4.83 -4.40 8.29
N ARG A 57 -6.12 -4.35 8.67
CA ARG A 57 -7.10 -3.49 8.00
C ARG A 57 -6.77 -2.02 8.20
N HIS A 58 -6.52 -1.59 9.43
CA HIS A 58 -6.15 -0.19 9.71
C HIS A 58 -4.83 0.21 9.07
N ALA A 59 -3.85 -0.71 8.98
CA ALA A 59 -2.60 -0.46 8.29
C ALA A 59 -2.84 -0.19 6.79
N TYR A 60 -3.64 -1.03 6.13
CA TYR A 60 -4.00 -0.85 4.72
C TYR A 60 -4.80 0.46 4.50
N GLU A 61 -5.82 0.73 5.32
CA GLU A 61 -6.63 1.96 5.23
C GLU A 61 -5.80 3.23 5.45
N LYS A 62 -4.83 3.20 6.38
CA LYS A 62 -3.93 4.32 6.61
C LYS A 62 -3.04 4.59 5.39
N CYS A 63 -2.55 3.56 4.73
CA CYS A 63 -1.74 3.69 3.52
C CYS A 63 -2.57 4.33 2.38
N GLU A 64 -3.77 3.82 2.13
CA GLU A 64 -4.70 4.37 1.13
C GLU A 64 -5.04 5.84 1.41
N TYR A 65 -5.24 6.18 2.69
CA TYR A 65 -5.50 7.56 3.10
C TYR A 65 -4.31 8.50 2.84
N GLN A 66 -3.08 8.03 3.04
CA GLN A 66 -1.87 8.79 2.69
C GLN A 66 -1.77 9.02 1.19
N ALA A 67 -1.95 7.97 0.38
CA ALA A 67 -1.95 8.07 -1.08
C ALA A 67 -3.07 8.98 -1.62
N PHE A 68 -4.21 9.04 -0.94
CA PHE A 68 -5.28 9.99 -1.25
C PHE A 68 -4.87 11.44 -1.00
N LYS A 69 -4.22 11.74 0.14
CA LYS A 69 -3.72 13.08 0.44
C LYS A 69 -2.70 13.57 -0.59
N GLU A 70 -1.76 12.72 -0.97
CA GLU A 70 -0.78 13.05 -2.01
C GLU A 70 -1.45 13.39 -3.35
N ARG A 71 -2.55 12.71 -3.68
CA ARG A 71 -3.34 13.03 -4.89
C ARG A 71 -4.07 14.36 -4.78
N ILE A 72 -4.61 14.71 -3.60
CA ILE A 72 -5.22 16.02 -3.38
C ILE A 72 -4.17 17.12 -3.52
N GLU A 73 -3.00 16.96 -2.91
CA GLU A 73 -1.92 17.94 -2.99
C GLU A 73 -1.52 18.20 -4.45
N ARG A 74 -1.37 17.13 -5.25
CA ARG A 74 -1.11 17.27 -6.70
C ARG A 74 -2.25 17.97 -7.45
N LEU A 75 -3.51 17.73 -7.08
CA LEU A 75 -4.65 18.44 -7.69
C LEU A 75 -4.61 19.93 -7.36
N GLU A 76 -4.35 20.31 -6.10
CA GLU A 76 -4.24 21.71 -5.68
C GLU A 76 -3.09 22.44 -6.40
N GLU A 77 -1.96 21.78 -6.63
CA GLU A 77 -0.84 22.32 -7.42
C GLU A 77 -1.25 22.59 -8.86
N LEU A 78 -1.96 21.65 -9.49
CA LEU A 78 -2.45 21.80 -10.87
C LEU A 78 -3.50 22.90 -10.99
N GLU A 79 -4.37 23.08 -10.00
CA GLU A 79 -5.36 24.17 -9.97
C GLU A 79 -4.70 25.54 -9.87
N LYS A 80 -3.66 25.70 -9.04
CA LYS A 80 -2.89 26.94 -8.92
C LYS A 80 -2.20 27.29 -10.25
N HIS A 81 -1.44 26.34 -10.81
CA HIS A 81 -0.78 26.55 -12.10
C HIS A 81 -1.78 26.77 -13.25
N GLY A 82 -2.96 26.16 -13.19
CA GLY A 82 -4.03 26.35 -14.16
C GLY A 82 -4.64 27.75 -14.14
N LYS A 83 -4.67 28.39 -12.96
CA LYS A 83 -5.17 29.75 -12.75
C LYS A 83 -4.19 30.84 -13.19
N ASP A 84 -2.91 30.50 -13.27
CA ASP A 84 -1.84 31.38 -13.74
C ASP A 84 -1.70 31.42 -15.28
N ARG A 85 -2.47 30.60 -16.02
CA ARG A 85 -2.58 30.62 -17.49
C ARG A 85 -3.80 31.40 -17.94
#